data_AF-A0A432JVR3-F1
#
_entry.id   AF-A0A432JVR3-F1
#
_cell.length_a   1.000
_cell.length_b   1.000
_cell.length_c   1.000
_cell.angle_alpha   90.00
_cell.angle_beta   90.00
_cell.angle_gamma   90.00
#
_symmetry.space_group_name_H-M   'P 1'
#
loop_
_entity.id
_entity.type
_entity.pdbx_description
1 polymer ?
#
loop_
_entity_poly.entity_id
_entity_poly.type
_entity_poly.pdbx_seq_one_letter_code
_entity_poly.pdbx_strand_id
1 'polypeptide(L)'
;MAGESATDTGFEAPGPGHWQLDRSHFTGGTTPIMRWLLPEAVESAFRKQWPILGIPAETLSVGFVKGFMYTRLRPLLRPDKPSAKPPPTFLLKVASRLHPEFRRRTAAALRTLAESPAPPVIEEWRTTIRPRLGAQNLAVQDTDLADLADDALGAHLA
;
A
#
# COMPACT_ATOMS: atom_id res chain seq x y z
N MET A 1 16.29 -39.41 -27.91
CA MET A 1 15.24 -38.82 -27.06
C MET A 1 15.79 -38.70 -25.66
N ALA A 2 16.29 -37.51 -25.30
CA ALA A 2 16.75 -37.20 -23.96
C ALA A 2 15.68 -36.34 -23.31
N GLY A 3 15.16 -36.79 -22.17
CA GLY A 3 14.06 -36.16 -21.46
C GLY A 3 14.42 -34.74 -21.03
N GLU A 4 13.64 -33.79 -21.54
CA GLU A 4 13.62 -32.42 -21.06
C GLU A 4 13.03 -32.44 -19.64
N SER A 5 13.89 -32.18 -18.65
CA SER A 5 13.49 -32.16 -17.23
C SER A 5 12.48 -31.04 -17.01
N ALA A 6 11.30 -31.40 -16.50
CA ALA A 6 10.22 -30.48 -16.17
C ALA A 6 10.68 -29.38 -15.18
N THR A 7 10.55 -28.13 -15.62
CA THR A 7 10.36 -26.89 -14.85
C THR A 7 11.20 -26.70 -13.58
N ASP A 8 12.32 -25.97 -13.71
CA ASP A 8 12.84 -25.18 -12.60
C ASP A 8 11.81 -24.09 -12.23
N THR A 9 11.04 -24.36 -11.16
CA THR A 9 10.05 -23.45 -10.59
C THR A 9 10.64 -22.56 -9.51
N GLY A 10 11.97 -22.43 -9.44
CA GLY A 10 12.67 -21.61 -8.47
C GLY A 10 12.08 -20.20 -8.35
N PHE A 11 11.81 -19.80 -7.10
CA PHE A 11 11.50 -18.42 -6.76
C PHE A 11 12.80 -17.74 -6.34
N GLU A 12 13.24 -16.77 -7.13
CA GLU A 12 14.30 -15.84 -6.76
C GLU A 12 13.64 -14.56 -6.23
N ALA A 13 13.92 -14.22 -4.97
CA ALA A 13 13.41 -13.00 -4.38
C ALA A 13 14.02 -11.78 -5.10
N PRO A 14 13.31 -10.62 -5.19
CA PRO A 14 13.85 -9.42 -5.83
C PRO A 14 15.15 -8.87 -5.22
N GLY A 15 15.50 -9.32 -4.02
CA GLY A 15 16.72 -8.93 -3.32
C GLY A 15 16.72 -9.46 -1.88
N PRO A 16 17.67 -9.01 -1.03
CA PRO A 16 17.75 -9.44 0.36
C PRO A 16 16.51 -9.02 1.18
N GLY A 17 16.43 -9.51 2.42
CA GLY A 17 15.34 -9.23 3.36
C GLY A 17 14.09 -10.09 3.17
N HIS A 18 12.95 -9.62 3.69
CA HIS A 18 11.70 -10.38 3.69
C HIS A 18 10.69 -9.76 2.73
N TRP A 19 10.45 -10.44 1.60
CA TRP A 19 9.51 -10.04 0.56
C TRP A 19 8.19 -10.79 0.70
N GLN A 20 7.08 -10.09 0.47
CA GLN A 20 5.74 -10.67 0.47
C GLN A 20 5.04 -10.35 -0.84
N LEU A 21 4.31 -11.33 -1.36
CA LEU A 21 3.48 -11.14 -2.55
C LEU A 21 2.36 -10.14 -2.21
N ASP A 22 2.27 -9.05 -2.97
CA ASP A 22 1.24 -8.02 -2.78
C ASP A 22 0.13 -8.20 -3.80
N ARG A 23 -0.99 -8.77 -3.34
CA ARG A 23 -2.21 -8.92 -4.15
C ARG A 23 -3.25 -7.84 -3.89
N SER A 24 -2.99 -6.94 -2.93
CA SER A 24 -3.91 -5.85 -2.62
C SER A 24 -3.88 -4.74 -3.68
N HIS A 25 -2.73 -4.53 -4.32
CA HIS A 25 -2.56 -3.51 -5.36
C HIS A 25 -2.63 -4.11 -6.77
N PHE A 26 -2.08 -5.31 -6.98
CA PHE A 26 -2.15 -6.03 -8.26
C PHE A 26 -2.61 -7.46 -8.03
N THR A 27 -3.82 -7.78 -8.48
CA THR A 27 -4.40 -9.13 -8.32
C THR A 27 -3.71 -10.19 -9.19
N GLY A 28 -2.96 -9.77 -10.21
CA GLY A 28 -2.21 -10.60 -11.16
C GLY A 28 -0.95 -9.89 -11.69
N GLY A 29 -0.54 -10.21 -12.92
CA GLY A 29 0.65 -9.63 -13.54
C GLY A 29 0.56 -8.11 -13.72
N THR A 30 1.59 -7.40 -13.28
CA THR A 30 1.72 -5.95 -13.38
C THR A 30 2.22 -5.55 -14.76
N THR A 31 1.62 -4.49 -15.32
CA THR A 31 1.98 -3.96 -16.65
C THR A 31 3.45 -3.49 -16.69
N PRO A 32 4.12 -3.51 -17.86
CA PRO A 32 5.52 -3.07 -17.98
C PRO A 32 5.78 -1.65 -17.44
N ILE A 33 4.89 -0.70 -17.74
CA ILE A 33 5.02 0.68 -17.26
C ILE A 33 5.00 0.78 -15.73
N MET A 34 4.09 0.04 -15.08
CA MET A 34 3.99 0.02 -13.63
C MET A 34 5.21 -0.65 -12.98
N ARG A 35 5.75 -1.71 -13.61
CA ARG A 35 6.98 -2.37 -13.13
C ARG A 35 8.20 -1.44 -13.16
N TRP A 36 8.26 -0.55 -14.13
CA TRP A 36 9.31 0.47 -14.22
C TRP A 36 9.10 1.61 -13.21
N LEU A 37 7.86 2.08 -13.05
CA LEU A 37 7.53 3.26 -12.25
C LEU A 37 7.56 2.99 -10.74
N LEU A 38 6.94 1.89 -10.30
CA LEU A 38 6.61 1.67 -8.89
C LEU A 38 7.81 1.54 -7.95
N PRO A 39 8.93 0.86 -8.31
CA PRO A 39 10.07 0.73 -7.41
C PRO A 39 10.59 2.09 -6.93
N GLU A 40 10.78 3.04 -7.86
CA GLU A 40 11.28 4.37 -7.52
C GLU A 40 10.19 5.23 -6.86
N ALA A 41 8.98 5.25 -7.43
CA ALA A 41 7.91 6.12 -6.95
C ALA A 41 7.51 5.83 -5.50
N VAL A 42 7.34 4.55 -5.15
CA VAL A 42 6.95 4.14 -3.80
C VAL A 42 8.09 4.38 -2.82
N GLU A 43 9.31 3.95 -3.14
CA GLU A 43 10.45 4.09 -2.23
C GLU A 43 10.75 5.56 -1.92
N SER A 44 10.75 6.41 -2.94
CA SER A 44 11.03 7.85 -2.84
C SER A 44 9.95 8.58 -2.03
N ALA A 45 8.67 8.29 -2.29
CA ALA A 45 7.56 8.89 -1.55
C ALA A 45 7.59 8.52 -0.07
N PHE A 46 7.76 7.23 0.24
CA PHE A 46 7.71 6.76 1.62
C PHE A 46 8.94 7.16 2.43
N ARG A 47 10.13 7.16 1.83
CA ARG A 47 11.35 7.67 2.48
C ARG A 47 11.19 9.12 2.95
N LYS A 48 10.42 9.94 2.21
CA LYS A 48 10.11 11.34 2.57
C LYS A 48 8.98 11.43 3.60
N GLN A 49 7.90 10.69 3.40
CA GLN A 49 6.67 10.85 4.19
C GLN A 49 6.70 10.11 5.53
N TRP A 50 7.35 8.96 5.61
CA TRP A 50 7.36 8.13 6.82
C TRP A 50 8.02 8.79 8.03
N PRO A 51 9.13 9.55 7.89
CA PRO A 51 9.66 10.35 8.99
C PRO A 51 8.65 11.38 9.52
N ILE A 52 7.87 12.00 8.63
CA ILE A 52 6.89 13.04 8.97
C ILE A 52 5.72 12.43 9.75
N LEU A 53 5.24 11.27 9.30
CA LEU A 53 4.15 10.52 9.95
C LEU A 53 4.61 9.74 11.19
N GLY A 54 5.92 9.65 11.43
CA GLY A 54 6.50 8.90 12.55
C GLY A 54 6.48 7.37 12.39
N ILE A 55 6.39 6.86 11.17
CA ILE A 55 6.46 5.42 10.91
C ILE A 55 7.85 4.90 11.28
N PRO A 56 8.00 3.83 12.07
CA PRO A 56 9.29 3.32 12.56
C PRO A 56 10.01 2.42 11.53
N ALA A 57 10.06 2.84 10.28
CA ALA A 57 10.71 2.14 9.17
C ALA A 57 11.33 3.14 8.18
N GLU A 58 12.30 2.70 7.39
CA GLU A 58 12.99 3.54 6.41
C GLU A 58 12.09 3.85 5.21
N THR A 59 11.55 2.81 4.57
CA THR A 59 10.66 2.89 3.40
C THR A 59 10.02 1.52 3.12
N LEU A 60 9.18 1.42 2.08
CA LEU A 60 8.69 0.18 1.48
C LEU A 60 9.38 -0.02 0.13
N SER A 61 10.10 -1.12 -0.04
CA SER A 61 10.63 -1.51 -1.35
C SER A 61 9.60 -2.27 -2.15
N VAL A 62 9.64 -2.05 -3.47
CA VAL A 62 8.81 -2.77 -4.45
C VAL A 62 9.73 -3.48 -5.44
N GLY A 63 9.44 -4.75 -5.69
CA GLY A 63 10.15 -5.58 -6.64
C GLY A 63 9.18 -6.47 -7.39
N PHE A 64 9.61 -7.04 -8.51
CA PHE A 64 8.75 -7.86 -9.35
C PHE A 64 9.42 -9.18 -9.69
N VAL A 65 8.68 -10.28 -9.51
CA VAL A 65 9.11 -11.62 -9.93
C VAL A 65 8.07 -12.16 -10.89
N LYS A 66 8.48 -12.48 -12.12
CA LYS A 66 7.57 -12.99 -13.19
C LYS A 66 6.33 -12.10 -13.39
N GLY A 67 6.48 -10.79 -13.21
CA GLY A 67 5.40 -9.81 -13.35
C GLY A 67 4.54 -9.60 -12.11
N PHE A 68 4.68 -10.40 -11.06
CA PHE A 68 3.93 -10.22 -9.81
C PHE A 68 4.64 -9.25 -8.88
N MET A 69 3.87 -8.35 -8.25
CA MET A 69 4.39 -7.37 -7.30
C MET A 69 4.72 -8.02 -5.96
N TYR A 70 5.93 -7.76 -5.48
CA TYR A 70 6.36 -8.08 -4.13
C TYR A 70 6.73 -6.79 -3.42
N THR A 71 6.37 -6.70 -2.14
CA THR A 71 6.75 -5.59 -1.29
C THR A 71 7.59 -6.06 -0.12
N ARG A 72 8.44 -5.17 0.36
CA ARG A 72 9.29 -5.40 1.54
C ARG A 72 9.34 -4.15 2.37
N LEU A 73 8.89 -4.25 3.62
CA LEU A 73 9.15 -3.21 4.61
C LEU A 73 10.66 -3.17 4.88
N ARG A 74 11.27 -1.97 4.84
CA ARG A 74 12.67 -1.77 5.24
C ARG A 74 12.73 -1.19 6.66
N PRO A 75 13.07 -1.99 7.69
CA PRO A 75 13.26 -1.48 9.04
C PRO A 75 14.37 -0.43 9.13
N LEU A 76 14.30 0.45 10.14
CA LEU A 76 15.37 1.42 10.42
C LEU A 76 16.72 0.77 10.77
N LEU A 77 16.70 -0.48 11.24
CA LEU A 77 17.89 -1.22 11.66
C LEU A 77 17.99 -2.52 10.87
N ARG A 78 19.20 -2.78 10.35
CA ARG A 78 19.55 -4.03 9.63
C ARG A 78 18.54 -4.39 8.52
N PRO A 79 18.19 -3.46 7.60
CA PRO A 79 17.09 -3.66 6.67
C PRO A 79 17.24 -4.95 5.86
N ASP A 80 18.46 -5.27 5.39
CA ASP A 80 18.73 -6.39 4.47
C ASP A 80 18.91 -7.75 5.16
N LYS A 81 18.83 -7.80 6.50
CA LYS A 81 18.93 -9.07 7.22
C LYS A 81 17.53 -9.64 7.46
N PRO A 82 17.21 -10.83 6.92
CA PRO A 82 15.91 -11.45 7.14
C PRO A 82 15.74 -11.70 8.64
N SER A 83 14.75 -11.06 9.25
CA SER A 83 14.38 -11.29 10.65
C SER A 83 13.17 -12.22 10.67
N ALA A 84 13.41 -13.52 10.87
CA ALA A 84 12.34 -14.51 10.98
C ALA A 84 11.50 -14.33 12.27
N LYS A 85 12.01 -13.57 13.24
CA LYS A 85 11.34 -13.30 14.52
C LYS A 85 11.39 -11.81 14.83
N PRO A 86 10.31 -11.22 15.38
CA PRO A 86 10.37 -9.88 15.90
C PRO A 86 11.35 -9.84 17.09
N PRO A 87 12.11 -8.74 17.26
CA PRO A 87 12.94 -8.57 18.45
C PRO A 87 12.07 -8.58 19.71
N PRO A 88 12.56 -9.15 20.83
CA PRO A 88 11.88 -9.10 22.12
C PRO A 88 11.40 -7.68 22.49
N THR A 89 10.20 -7.57 23.07
CA THR A 89 9.56 -6.29 23.38
C THR A 89 10.41 -5.36 24.23
N PHE A 90 11.22 -5.89 25.15
CA PHE A 90 12.12 -5.06 25.96
C PHE A 90 13.20 -4.38 25.10
N LEU A 91 13.74 -5.07 24.09
CA LEU A 91 14.70 -4.48 23.16
C LEU A 91 14.04 -3.39 22.31
N LEU A 92 12.79 -3.60 21.87
CA LEU A 92 12.03 -2.57 21.17
C LEU A 92 11.80 -1.34 22.05
N LYS A 93 11.47 -1.51 23.33
CA LYS A 93 11.32 -0.40 24.30
C LYS A 93 12.62 0.36 24.53
N VAL A 94 13.75 -0.34 24.58
CA VAL A 94 15.07 0.29 24.72
C VAL A 94 15.41 1.05 23.45
N ALA A 95 15.27 0.42 22.28
CA ALA A 95 15.53 1.05 20.98
C ALA A 95 14.65 2.29 20.77
N SER A 96 13.36 2.22 21.10
CA SER A 96 12.46 3.36 20.92
C SER A 96 12.78 4.56 21.80
N ARG A 97 13.40 4.34 22.97
CA ARG A 97 13.75 5.39 23.94
C ARG A 97 15.17 5.92 23.81
N LEU A 98 16.12 5.12 23.33
CA LEU A 98 17.53 5.49 23.26
C LEU A 98 17.98 5.84 21.85
N HIS A 99 17.47 5.16 20.82
CA HIS A 99 17.92 5.40 19.46
C HIS A 99 17.36 6.74 18.94
N PRO A 100 18.20 7.66 18.48
CA PRO A 100 17.79 9.03 18.14
C PRO A 100 16.70 9.03 17.07
N GLU A 101 16.85 8.22 16.02
CA GLU A 101 15.84 8.17 14.96
C GLU A 101 14.49 7.62 15.46
N PHE A 102 14.47 6.58 16.29
CA PHE A 102 13.20 6.09 16.83
C PHE A 102 12.52 7.10 17.77
N ARG A 103 13.29 7.87 18.55
CA ARG A 103 12.75 8.97 19.35
C ARG A 103 12.10 10.03 18.46
N ARG A 104 12.77 10.42 17.36
CA ARG A 104 12.23 11.37 16.38
C ARG A 104 10.93 10.84 15.75
N ARG A 105 10.91 9.56 15.34
CA ARG A 105 9.70 8.91 14.81
C ARG A 105 8.57 8.87 15.83
N THR A 106 8.87 8.54 17.08
CA THR A 106 7.87 8.51 18.17
C THR A 106 7.24 9.89 18.39
N ALA A 107 8.06 10.95 18.44
CA ALA A 107 7.55 12.31 18.58
C ALA A 107 6.69 12.74 17.38
N ALA A 108 7.08 12.37 16.16
CA ALA A 108 6.30 12.62 14.95
C ALA A 108 4.98 11.85 14.92
N ALA A 109 4.98 10.58 15.38
CA ALA A 109 3.79 9.77 15.48
C ALA A 109 2.80 10.35 16.50
N LEU A 110 3.28 10.82 17.66
CA LEU A 110 2.44 11.48 18.66
C LEU A 110 1.79 12.76 18.10
N ARG A 111 2.56 13.61 17.40
CA ARG A 111 2.00 14.79 16.72
C ARG A 111 0.98 14.40 15.67
N THR A 112 1.30 13.43 14.82
CA THR A 112 0.39 12.94 13.78
C THR A 112 -0.91 12.43 14.39
N LEU A 113 -0.85 11.65 15.48
CA LEU A 113 -2.06 11.17 16.15
C LEU A 113 -2.90 12.30 16.77
N ALA A 114 -2.26 13.35 17.27
CA ALA A 114 -2.95 14.50 17.86
C ALA A 114 -3.55 15.46 16.81
N GLU A 115 -2.88 15.63 15.67
CA GLU A 115 -3.15 16.69 14.69
C GLU A 115 -3.73 16.17 13.37
N SER A 116 -3.73 14.85 13.14
CA SER A 116 -4.14 14.28 11.85
C SER A 116 -5.60 14.60 11.53
N PRO A 117 -5.90 15.05 10.30
CA PRO A 117 -7.27 15.21 9.84
C PRO A 117 -7.93 13.87 9.48
N ALA A 118 -7.20 12.74 9.52
CA ALA A 118 -7.72 11.47 9.05
C ALA A 118 -8.97 10.99 9.83
N PRO A 119 -9.03 11.04 11.18
CA PRO A 119 -10.23 10.60 11.91
C PRO A 119 -11.52 11.32 11.48
N PRO A 120 -11.61 12.66 11.45
CA PRO A 120 -12.82 13.33 10.99
C PRO A 120 -13.12 13.06 9.50
N VAL A 121 -12.11 12.98 8.63
CA VAL A 121 -12.32 12.64 7.21
C VAL A 121 -12.86 11.22 7.03
N ILE A 122 -12.38 10.25 7.82
CA ILE A 122 -12.88 8.88 7.80
C ILE A 122 -14.34 8.84 8.26
N GLU A 123 -14.68 9.62 9.28
CA GLU A 123 -16.05 9.69 9.79
C GLU A 123 -16.99 10.35 8.78
N GLU A 124 -16.59 11.46 8.17
CA GLU A 124 -17.32 12.11 7.08
C GLU A 124 -17.51 11.16 5.90
N TRP A 125 -16.48 10.40 5.53
CA TRP A 125 -16.58 9.39 4.49
C TRP A 125 -17.66 8.35 4.83
N ARG A 126 -17.66 7.83 6.05
CA ARG A 126 -18.60 6.76 6.46
C ARG A 126 -20.03 7.23 6.60
N THR A 127 -20.23 8.42 7.15
CA THR A 127 -21.55 8.93 7.53
C THR A 127 -22.23 9.72 6.42
N THR A 128 -21.45 10.43 5.61
CA THR A 128 -21.98 11.41 4.65
C THR A 128 -21.61 11.05 3.23
N ILE A 129 -20.32 10.97 2.91
CA ILE A 129 -19.88 10.86 1.50
C ILE A 129 -20.27 9.51 0.92
N ARG A 130 -19.93 8.39 1.58
CA ARG A 130 -20.21 7.05 1.07
C ARG A 130 -21.72 6.79 0.93
N PRO A 131 -22.59 7.07 1.92
CA PRO A 131 -24.03 6.87 1.75
C PRO A 131 -24.62 7.75 0.64
N ARG A 132 -24.23 9.03 0.57
CA ARG A 132 -24.69 9.95 -0.48
C ARG A 132 -24.30 9.44 -1.88
N LEU A 133 -23.03 9.08 -2.08
CA LEU A 133 -22.55 8.55 -3.36
C LEU A 133 -23.23 7.22 -3.70
N GLY A 134 -23.47 6.36 -2.71
CA GLY A 134 -24.21 5.11 -2.89
C GLY A 134 -25.65 5.35 -3.36
N ALA A 135 -26.37 6.27 -2.71
CA ALA A 135 -27.74 6.63 -3.08
C ALA A 135 -27.80 7.27 -4.48
N GLN A 136 -26.85 8.17 -4.79
CA GLN A 136 -26.75 8.77 -6.13
C GLN A 136 -26.51 7.72 -7.22
N ASN A 137 -25.60 6.78 -6.97
CA ASN A 137 -25.31 5.71 -7.92
C ASN A 137 -26.54 4.80 -8.15
N LEU A 138 -27.24 4.43 -7.07
CA LEU A 138 -28.47 3.64 -7.18
C LEU A 138 -29.59 4.41 -7.91
N ALA A 139 -29.77 5.70 -7.64
CA ALA A 139 -30.79 6.51 -8.33
C ALA A 139 -30.54 6.61 -9.84
N VAL A 140 -29.28 6.69 -10.26
CA VAL A 140 -28.93 6.62 -11.70
C VAL A 140 -29.29 5.24 -12.27
N GLN A 141 -29.02 4.16 -11.55
CA GLN A 141 -29.30 2.79 -12.00
C GLN A 141 -30.79 2.41 -11.98
N ASP A 142 -31.62 3.09 -11.19
CA ASP A 142 -33.05 2.77 -11.01
C ASP A 142 -33.93 3.29 -12.16
N THR A 143 -33.34 3.93 -13.18
CA THR A 143 -34.05 4.41 -14.36
C THR A 143 -34.04 3.35 -15.45
N ASP A 144 -35.21 2.91 -15.91
CA ASP A 144 -35.30 2.06 -17.10
C ASP A 144 -34.97 2.87 -18.35
N LEU A 145 -33.75 2.67 -18.84
CA LEU A 145 -33.23 3.38 -20.02
C LEU A 145 -34.00 3.02 -21.30
N ALA A 146 -34.67 1.87 -21.35
CA ALA A 146 -35.42 1.43 -22.53
C ALA A 146 -36.70 2.27 -22.76
N ASP A 147 -37.22 2.88 -21.69
CA ASP A 147 -38.45 3.68 -21.72
C ASP A 147 -38.17 5.19 -21.88
N LEU A 148 -36.91 5.61 -21.90
CA LEU A 148 -36.53 7.01 -22.09
C LEU A 148 -36.48 7.37 -23.59
N ALA A 149 -37.06 8.52 -23.94
CA ALA A 149 -36.81 9.16 -25.22
C ALA A 149 -35.36 9.70 -25.29
N ASP A 150 -34.81 9.86 -26.50
CA ASP A 150 -33.40 10.23 -26.72
C ASP A 150 -32.97 11.52 -26.00
N ASP A 151 -33.86 12.51 -25.88
CA ASP A 151 -33.62 13.76 -25.16
C ASP A 151 -33.55 13.54 -23.64
N ALA A 152 -34.45 12.73 -23.09
CA ALA A 152 -34.46 12.34 -21.68
C ALA A 152 -33.26 11.45 -21.33
N LEU A 153 -32.85 10.56 -22.23
CA LEU A 153 -31.64 9.75 -22.09
C LEU A 153 -30.38 10.64 -22.11
N GLY A 154 -30.32 11.62 -23.01
CA GLY A 154 -29.24 12.61 -23.05
C GLY A 154 -29.12 13.41 -21.75
N ALA A 155 -30.24 13.80 -21.15
CA ALA A 155 -30.25 14.49 -19.85
C ALA A 155 -29.86 13.57 -18.69
N HIS A 156 -30.16 12.27 -18.77
CA HIS A 156 -29.82 11.29 -17.73
C HIS A 156 -28.31 10.98 -17.67
N LEU A 157 -27.59 11.09 -18.79
CA LEU A 157 -26.17 10.78 -18.91
C LEU A 157 -25.23 11.99 -18.67
N ALA A 158 -25.77 13.20 -18.61
CA ALA A 158 -25.01 14.46 -18.47
C ALA A 158 -24.71 14.81 -17.01
#